data_AF-A0A958H5L0-F1
#
_entry.id   AF-A0A958H5L0-F1
#
_cell.length_a   1.000
_cell.length_b   1.000
_cell.length_c   1.000
_cell.angle_alpha   90.00
_cell.angle_beta   90.00
_cell.angle_gamma   90.00
#
_symmetry.space_group_name_H-M   'P 1'
#
loop_
_entity.id
_entity.type
_entity.pdbx_description
1 polymer ?
#
loop_
_entity_poly.entity_id
_entity_poly.type
_entity_poly.pdbx_seq_one_letter_code
_entity_poly.pdbx_strand_id
1 'polypeptide(L)'
;HMVNIQDPTNPTNAGCFSADGYTHDAQCVNYIGPDADHQGEEICFNSNEDTLTIVDVTNKAAPAQVSRTGYANSAYTHQAWTDETQTYLLLDDELDEQSYG
;
A
#
# COMPACT_ATOMS: atom_id res chain seq x y z
N HIS A 1 -0.51 -6.54 -8.45
CA HIS A 1 -0.06 -6.41 -9.86
C HIS A 1 -0.03 -4.95 -10.26
N MET A 2 0.89 -4.55 -11.14
CA MET A 2 0.95 -3.20 -11.71
C MET A 2 0.73 -3.29 -13.22
N VAL A 3 -0.06 -2.36 -13.75
CA VAL A 3 -0.47 -2.35 -15.16
C VAL A 3 -0.11 -0.99 -15.75
N ASN A 4 0.62 -1.00 -16.87
CA ASN A 4 0.88 0.20 -17.65
C ASN A 4 -0.34 0.46 -18.57
N ILE A 5 -0.96 1.62 -18.36
CA ILE A 5 -2.15 2.09 -19.07
C ILE A 5 -1.88 3.33 -19.94
N GLN A 6 -0.62 3.60 -20.31
CA GLN A 6 -0.27 4.70 -21.22
C GLN A 6 -0.97 4.60 -22.58
N ASP A 7 -1.25 3.38 -23.04
CA ASP A 7 -2.25 3.10 -24.08
C ASP A 7 -3.46 2.41 -23.42
N PRO A 8 -4.55 3.14 -23.12
CA PRO A 8 -5.69 2.60 -22.40
C PRO A 8 -6.42 1.46 -23.14
N THR A 9 -6.27 1.39 -24.47
CA THR A 9 -6.88 0.32 -25.27
C THR A 9 -6.01 -0.92 -25.37
N ASN A 10 -4.74 -0.82 -24.96
CA ASN A 10 -3.77 -1.90 -24.95
C ASN A 10 -2.94 -1.90 -23.65
N PRO A 11 -3.58 -2.21 -22.49
CA PRO A 11 -2.88 -2.26 -21.22
C PRO A 11 -1.82 -3.36 -21.22
N THR A 12 -0.67 -3.09 -20.63
CA THR A 12 0.44 -4.06 -20.55
C THR A 12 0.85 -4.30 -19.10
N ASN A 13 1.36 -5.48 -18.82
CA ASN A 13 1.87 -5.80 -17.49
C ASN A 13 3.14 -4.98 -17.21
N ALA A 14 3.17 -4.28 -16.08
CA ALA A 14 4.34 -3.50 -15.64
C ALA A 14 5.15 -4.20 -14.54
N GLY A 15 4.55 -5.16 -13.82
CA GLY A 15 5.20 -5.95 -12.79
C GLY A 15 4.23 -6.43 -11.70
N CYS A 16 4.77 -7.02 -10.64
CA CYS A 16 3.99 -7.41 -9.47
C CYS A 16 4.85 -7.42 -8.20
N PHE A 17 4.23 -7.07 -7.08
CA PHE A 17 4.73 -7.39 -5.75
C PHE A 17 3.90 -8.53 -5.17
N SER A 18 4.56 -9.53 -4.59
CA SER A 18 3.89 -10.70 -3.99
C SER A 18 4.62 -11.24 -2.76
N ALA A 19 5.59 -10.49 -2.22
CA ALA A 19 6.44 -10.98 -1.13
C ALA A 19 5.67 -11.12 0.19
N ASP A 20 4.62 -10.33 0.39
CA ASP A 20 3.74 -10.37 1.56
C ASP A 20 2.47 -11.20 1.36
N GLY A 21 2.39 -11.97 0.26
CA GLY A 21 1.23 -12.79 -0.03
C GLY A 21 0.01 -11.97 -0.49
N TYR A 22 -1.08 -12.04 0.27
CA TYR A 22 -2.36 -11.44 -0.10
C TYR A 22 -2.41 -9.96 0.25
N THR A 23 -2.98 -9.17 -0.66
CA THR A 23 -3.31 -7.77 -0.42
C THR A 23 -4.80 -7.59 -0.65
N HIS A 24 -5.49 -7.08 0.37
CA HIS A 24 -6.91 -6.80 0.30
C HIS A 24 -7.17 -5.52 -0.49
N ASP A 25 -6.56 -4.41 -0.04
CA ASP A 25 -6.61 -3.11 -0.73
C ASP A 25 -5.23 -2.44 -0.77
N ALA A 26 -5.03 -1.59 -1.77
CA ALA A 26 -3.78 -0.86 -1.96
C ALA A 26 -4.05 0.59 -2.39
N GLN A 27 -3.53 1.54 -1.63
CA GLN A 27 -3.46 2.94 -2.04
C GLN A 27 -2.04 3.25 -2.54
N CYS A 28 -1.90 3.58 -3.82
CA CYS A 28 -0.61 4.00 -4.39
C CYS A 28 -0.59 5.50 -4.68
N VAL A 29 0.50 6.17 -4.31
CA VAL A 29 0.69 7.62 -4.48
C VAL A 29 2.07 7.92 -5.05
N ASN A 30 2.19 9.05 -5.76
CA ASN A 30 3.48 9.71 -5.91
C ASN A 30 3.79 10.37 -4.56
N TYR A 31 4.81 9.90 -3.87
CA TYR A 31 5.06 10.27 -2.49
C TYR A 31 5.59 11.71 -2.41
N ILE A 32 4.89 12.53 -1.63
CA ILE A 32 5.22 13.94 -1.35
C ILE A 32 5.27 14.25 0.15
N GLY A 33 5.26 13.20 0.98
CA GLY A 33 5.25 13.32 2.44
C GLY A 33 6.59 13.78 3.02
N PRO A 34 6.70 13.83 4.35
CA PRO A 34 7.87 14.41 5.02
C PRO A 34 9.15 13.55 4.96
N ASP A 35 9.05 12.27 4.60
CA ASP A 35 10.20 11.34 4.60
C ASP A 35 11.11 11.61 3.39
N ALA A 36 12.22 12.32 3.63
CA ALA A 36 13.14 12.79 2.59
C ALA A 36 13.73 11.67 1.71
N ASP A 37 13.93 10.48 2.29
CA ASP A 37 14.52 9.34 1.58
C ASP A 37 13.57 8.74 0.53
N HIS A 38 12.27 9.01 0.62
CA HIS A 38 11.22 8.48 -0.27
C HIS A 38 10.59 9.55 -1.17
N GLN A 39 11.11 10.77 -1.16
CA GLN A 39 10.54 11.88 -1.92
C GLN A 39 10.53 11.61 -3.44
N GLY A 40 9.36 11.69 -4.05
CA GLY A 40 9.17 11.47 -5.47
C GLY A 40 9.11 10.00 -5.90
N GLU A 41 9.22 9.06 -4.96
CA GLU A 41 8.98 7.64 -5.21
C GLU A 41 7.49 7.35 -5.41
N GLU A 42 7.17 6.29 -6.14
CA GLU A 42 5.82 5.75 -6.19
C GLU A 42 5.65 4.74 -5.06
N ILE A 43 4.89 5.10 -4.03
CA ILE A 43 4.70 4.30 -2.82
C ILE A 43 3.29 3.72 -2.79
N CYS A 44 3.17 2.42 -2.53
CA CYS A 44 1.91 1.74 -2.27
C CYS A 44 1.79 1.33 -0.80
N PHE A 45 0.71 1.77 -0.16
CA PHE A 45 0.27 1.34 1.16
C PHE A 45 -0.74 0.19 1.00
N ASN A 46 -0.34 -1.01 1.38
CA ASN A 46 -1.12 -2.23 1.19
C ASN A 46 -1.73 -2.68 2.52
N SER A 47 -3.05 -2.82 2.54
CA SER A 47 -3.82 -3.34 3.67
C SER A 47 -4.02 -4.84 3.44
N ASN A 48 -3.38 -5.68 4.27
CA ASN A 48 -3.20 -7.12 4.01
C ASN A 48 -3.92 -8.01 5.04
N GLU A 49 -5.05 -7.56 5.60
CA GLU A 49 -5.84 -8.24 6.64
C GLU A 49 -5.16 -8.36 8.02
N ASP A 50 -3.86 -8.67 8.05
CA ASP A 50 -3.06 -8.83 9.27
C ASP A 50 -2.01 -7.72 9.48
N THR A 51 -1.74 -6.97 8.41
CA THR A 51 -0.64 -6.00 8.36
C THR A 51 -0.92 -4.84 7.42
N LEU A 52 -0.25 -3.73 7.71
CA LEU A 52 0.00 -2.65 6.76
C LEU A 52 1.41 -2.80 6.18
N THR A 53 1.51 -2.92 4.86
CA THR A 53 2.77 -3.14 4.15
C THR A 53 3.03 -2.03 3.15
N ILE A 54 4.16 -1.35 3.31
CA ILE A 54 4.58 -0.23 2.47
C ILE A 54 5.59 -0.76 1.44
N VAL A 55 5.32 -0.49 0.17
CA VAL A 55 6.14 -0.95 -0.96
C VAL A 55 6.48 0.23 -1.85
N ASP A 56 7.78 0.42 -2.10
CA ASP A 56 8.24 1.27 -3.19
C ASP A 56 8.09 0.50 -4.50
N VAL A 57 7.26 1.05 -5.38
CA VAL A 57 6.98 0.50 -6.71
C VAL A 57 7.59 1.35 -7.82
N THR A 58 8.43 2.34 -7.53
CA THR A 58 9.06 3.22 -8.53
C THR A 58 9.66 2.42 -9.68
N ASN A 59 10.48 1.42 -9.35
CA ASN A 59 10.90 0.40 -10.31
C ASN A 59 9.89 -0.75 -10.35
N LYS A 60 8.95 -0.68 -11.30
CA LYS A 60 7.89 -1.69 -11.48
C LYS A 60 8.43 -3.12 -11.72
N ALA A 61 9.66 -3.26 -12.24
CA ALA A 61 10.31 -4.55 -12.46
C ALA A 61 10.95 -5.15 -11.19
N ALA A 62 11.19 -4.33 -10.17
CA ALA A 62 11.75 -4.75 -8.90
C ALA A 62 11.16 -3.94 -7.72
N PRO A 63 9.87 -4.16 -7.37
CA PRO A 63 9.27 -3.53 -6.20
C PRO A 63 10.00 -3.90 -4.92
N ALA A 64 10.19 -2.92 -4.04
CA ALA A 64 10.92 -3.09 -2.79
C ALA A 64 9.97 -2.88 -1.60
N GLN A 65 9.87 -3.89 -0.74
CA GLN A 65 9.17 -3.73 0.53
C GLN A 65 9.96 -2.80 1.44
N VAL A 66 9.37 -1.67 1.81
CA VAL A 66 9.95 -0.68 2.74
C VAL A 66 9.64 -1.08 4.18
N SER A 67 8.40 -1.49 4.45
CA SER A 67 7.98 -1.94 5.78
C SER A 67 6.85 -2.96 5.69
N ARG A 68 6.74 -3.79 6.73
CA ARG A 68 5.60 -4.67 7.01
C ARG A 68 5.30 -4.54 8.49
N THR A 69 4.17 -3.94 8.82
CA THR A 69 3.83 -3.56 10.19
C THR A 69 2.51 -4.19 10.59
N GLY A 70 2.54 -5.08 11.58
CA GLY A 70 1.35 -5.54 12.28
C GLY A 70 1.06 -4.69 13.52
N TYR A 71 -0.15 -4.79 14.04
CA TYR A 71 -0.58 -4.10 15.26
C TYR A 71 -1.44 -5.01 16.15
N ALA A 72 -1.49 -4.68 17.44
CA ALA A 72 -2.30 -5.43 18.39
C ALA A 72 -3.78 -5.25 18.08
N ASN A 73 -4.56 -6.32 18.26
CA ASN A 73 -5.99 -6.36 17.98
C ASN A 73 -6.35 -6.08 16.51
N SER A 74 -5.43 -6.38 15.58
CA SER A 74 -5.79 -6.47 14.15
C SER A 74 -6.84 -7.55 13.96
N ALA A 75 -7.98 -7.22 13.38
CA ALA A 75 -9.01 -8.19 13.01
C ALA A 75 -9.09 -8.34 11.49
N TYR A 76 -9.14 -7.22 10.77
CA TYR A 76 -9.20 -7.16 9.32
C TYR A 76 -8.68 -5.81 8.80
N THR A 77 -7.35 -5.68 8.65
CA THR A 77 -6.73 -4.49 8.04
C THR A 77 -7.23 -4.33 6.59
N HIS A 78 -8.20 -3.44 6.37
CA HIS A 78 -9.09 -3.51 5.20
C HIS A 78 -8.74 -2.48 4.13
N GLN A 79 -8.71 -1.19 4.48
CA GLN A 79 -8.24 -0.13 3.58
C GLN A 79 -7.49 0.97 4.33
N ALA A 80 -6.71 1.76 3.58
CA ALA A 80 -5.98 2.89 4.11
C ALA A 80 -6.00 4.09 3.15
N TRP A 81 -5.93 5.31 3.69
CA TRP A 81 -5.84 6.53 2.90
C TRP A 81 -4.91 7.56 3.53
N THR A 82 -4.00 8.11 2.73
CA THR A 82 -3.11 9.20 3.13
C THR A 82 -3.88 10.53 3.25
N ASP A 83 -3.47 11.37 4.20
CA ASP A 83 -3.90 12.77 4.21
C ASP A 83 -3.25 13.54 3.03
N GLU A 84 -3.69 14.78 2.80
CA GLU A 84 -3.21 15.56 1.66
C GLU A 84 -1.70 15.85 1.70
N THR A 85 -1.12 15.85 2.91
CA THR A 85 0.31 16.03 3.10
C THR A 85 1.09 14.71 3.13
N GLN A 86 0.40 13.57 3.06
CA GLN A 86 0.95 12.22 3.19
C GLN A 86 1.85 12.05 4.43
N THR A 87 1.56 12.82 5.48
CA THR A 87 2.21 12.73 6.79
C THR A 87 1.52 11.67 7.65
N TYR A 88 0.22 11.49 7.45
CA TYR A 88 -0.60 10.54 8.18
C TYR A 88 -1.30 9.58 7.23
N LEU A 89 -1.49 8.35 7.70
CA LEU A 89 -2.30 7.35 7.04
C LEU A 89 -3.48 7.03 7.95
N LEU A 90 -4.69 7.22 7.44
CA LEU A 90 -5.91 6.76 8.09
C LEU A 90 -6.12 5.31 7.69
N LEU A 91 -6.16 4.42 8.69
CA LEU A 91 -6.31 2.98 8.51
C LEU A 91 -7.65 2.56 9.09
N ASP A 92 -8.38 1.73 8.35
CA ASP A 92 -9.62 1.10 8.80
C ASP A 92 -9.40 -0.40 9.00
N ASP A 93 -9.78 -0.88 10.19
CA ASP A 93 -9.85 -2.29 10.51
C ASP A 93 -11.32 -2.69 10.60
N GLU A 94 -11.85 -3.42 9.60
CA GLU A 94 -13.30 -3.56 9.43
C GLU A 94 -13.98 -4.35 10.56
N LEU A 95 -13.22 -5.20 11.26
CA LEU A 95 -13.78 -6.18 12.20
C LEU A 95 -13.31 -6.00 13.64
N ASP A 96 -12.55 -4.94 13.94
CA ASP A 96 -12.01 -4.71 15.28
C ASP A 96 -13.12 -4.43 16.30
N GLU A 97 -14.14 -3.64 15.93
CA GLU A 97 -15.31 -3.35 16.77
C GLU A 97 -16.09 -4.61 17.14
N GLN A 98 -16.22 -5.57 16.21
CA GLN A 98 -16.93 -6.83 16.47
C GLN A 98 -16.08 -7.83 17.28
N SER A 99 -14.77 -7.80 17.09
CA SER A 99 -13.85 -8.77 17.68
C SER A 99 -13.37 -8.38 19.07
N TYR A 100 -13.30 -7.07 19.35
CA TYR A 100 -12.65 -6.51 20.54
C TYR A 100 -13.43 -5.37 21.22
N GLY A 101 -14.54 -4.90 20.65
CA GLY A 101 -15.39 -3.81 21.16
C GLY A 101 -16.48 -4.22 22.15
#